data_AF-A0A7J8BC22-F1
#
_entry.id   AF-A0A7J8BC22-F1
#
_cell.length_a   1.000
_cell.length_b   1.000
_cell.length_c   1.000
_cell.angle_alpha   90.00
_cell.angle_beta   90.00
_cell.angle_gamma   90.00
#
_symmetry.space_group_name_H-M   'P 1'
#
loop_
_entity.id
_entity.type
_entity.pdbx_description
1 polymer ?
#
loop_
_entity_poly.entity_id
_entity_poly.type
_entity_poly.pdbx_seq_one_letter_code
_entity_poly.pdbx_strand_id
1 'polypeptide(L)'
;MFDKGCSFLCVFGFPGEKAPNEVSHALESAVDIFDFCSQVHKIHTVSIGVASGTVFCGIVGHSVRHEYTVIGQKVNIAARMMTYYPGVVTCDSVTYNGSNLPPYFFKELPKKVMKGVADAGPVYQCLGLHEKVAQHCAWCA
;
A
#
# COMPACT_ATOMS: atom_id res chain seq x y z
N MET A 1 15.44 -11.48 -1.97
CA MET A 1 14.22 -12.04 -2.58
C MET A 1 13.30 -12.49 -1.47
N PHE A 2 12.04 -12.07 -1.44
CA PHE A 2 11.11 -12.56 -0.41
C PHE A 2 10.88 -14.06 -0.63
N ASP A 3 10.76 -14.80 0.46
CA ASP A 3 10.65 -16.27 0.50
C ASP A 3 9.47 -16.84 -0.34
N LYS A 4 8.51 -15.98 -0.73
CA LYS A 4 7.28 -16.36 -1.43
C LYS A 4 7.05 -15.65 -2.78
N GLY A 5 8.00 -14.84 -3.27
CA GLY A 5 7.82 -14.17 -4.55
C GLY A 5 8.72 -12.95 -4.80
N CYS A 6 8.32 -12.16 -5.80
CA CYS A 6 8.92 -10.88 -6.12
C CYS A 6 8.26 -9.78 -5.27
N SER A 7 9.05 -8.81 -4.82
CA SER A 7 8.54 -7.68 -4.03
C SER A 7 9.12 -6.40 -4.58
N PHE A 8 8.24 -5.41 -4.75
CA PHE A 8 8.58 -4.09 -5.23
C PHE A 8 8.37 -3.10 -4.08
N LEU A 9 9.38 -2.28 -3.81
CA LEU A 9 9.26 -1.17 -2.87
C LEU A 9 9.00 0.09 -3.69
N CYS A 10 7.75 0.56 -3.65
CA CYS A 10 7.33 1.82 -4.26
C CYS A 10 7.23 2.90 -3.18
N VAL A 11 7.70 4.11 -3.48
CA VAL A 11 7.75 5.23 -2.53
C VAL A 11 7.12 6.45 -3.19
N PHE A 12 6.20 7.10 -2.46
CA PHE A 12 5.56 8.36 -2.84
C PHE A 12 6.00 9.47 -1.88
N GLY A 13 6.16 10.70 -2.37
CA GLY A 13 6.46 11.88 -1.53
C GLY A 13 7.91 11.98 -1.08
N PHE A 14 8.83 11.75 -2.01
CA PHE A 14 10.25 11.96 -1.79
C PHE A 14 10.57 13.44 -1.52
N PRO A 15 11.59 13.79 -0.72
CA PRO A 15 11.98 15.18 -0.49
C PRO A 15 12.22 15.94 -1.81
N GLY A 16 11.35 16.90 -2.10
CA GLY A 16 11.34 17.71 -3.33
C GLY A 16 10.15 17.45 -4.25
N GLU A 17 9.50 16.29 -4.13
CA GLU A 17 8.38 15.85 -4.99
C GLU A 17 7.11 15.63 -4.16
N LYS A 18 6.78 16.61 -3.29
CA LYS A 18 5.59 16.49 -2.45
C LYS A 18 4.35 16.96 -3.19
N ALA A 19 3.52 16.03 -3.66
CA ALA A 19 2.27 16.35 -4.34
C ALA A 19 1.13 16.60 -3.32
N PRO A 20 0.13 17.42 -3.67
CA PRO A 20 -1.15 17.38 -2.96
C PRO A 20 -1.80 16.00 -3.17
N ASN A 21 -2.46 15.47 -2.13
CA ASN A 21 -3.20 14.20 -2.18
C ASN A 21 -2.37 12.93 -2.48
N GLU A 22 -1.08 12.91 -2.12
CA GLU A 22 -0.21 11.73 -2.28
C GLU A 22 -0.82 10.44 -1.76
N VAL A 23 -1.52 10.51 -0.63
CA VAL A 23 -2.11 9.34 0.01
C VAL A 23 -3.18 8.72 -0.87
N SER A 24 -4.03 9.55 -1.49
CA SER A 24 -5.09 9.11 -2.40
C SER A 24 -4.48 8.53 -3.68
N HIS A 25 -3.53 9.22 -4.31
CA HIS A 25 -2.84 8.71 -5.50
C HIS A 25 -2.06 7.42 -5.23
N ALA A 26 -1.46 7.27 -4.05
CA ALA A 26 -0.76 6.05 -3.66
C ALA A 26 -1.74 4.86 -3.53
N LEU A 27 -2.93 5.09 -2.97
CA LEU A 27 -3.99 4.08 -2.92
C LEU A 27 -4.54 3.75 -4.30
N GLU A 28 -4.81 4.75 -5.14
CA GLU A 28 -5.27 4.54 -6.53
C GLU A 28 -4.25 3.73 -7.33
N SER A 29 -2.98 4.13 -7.27
CA SER A 29 -1.88 3.40 -7.92
C SER A 29 -1.77 1.97 -7.39
N ALA A 30 -1.97 1.76 -6.08
CA ALA A 30 -1.95 0.43 -5.50
C ALA A 30 -3.09 -0.45 -6.03
N VAL A 31 -4.30 0.10 -6.14
CA VAL A 31 -5.46 -0.61 -6.72
C VAL A 31 -5.21 -0.92 -8.20
N ASP A 32 -4.75 0.05 -8.98
CA ASP A 32 -4.45 -0.13 -10.40
C ASP A 32 -3.39 -1.21 -10.63
N ILE A 33 -2.30 -1.19 -9.85
CA ILE A 33 -1.25 -2.22 -9.91
C ILE A 33 -1.82 -3.57 -9.49
N PHE A 34 -2.67 -3.62 -8.47
CA PHE A 34 -3.31 -4.87 -8.04
C PHE A 34 -4.17 -5.47 -9.15
N ASP A 35 -5.03 -4.66 -9.77
CA ASP A 35 -5.95 -5.09 -10.83
C ASP A 35 -5.19 -5.50 -12.09
N PHE A 36 -4.15 -4.75 -12.47
CA PHE A 36 -3.31 -5.08 -13.62
C PHE A 36 -2.53 -6.37 -13.37
N CYS A 37 -1.80 -6.47 -12.26
CA CYS A 37 -0.97 -7.64 -11.94
C CYS A 37 -1.81 -8.90 -11.72
N SER A 38 -3.05 -8.77 -11.24
CA SER A 38 -3.96 -9.91 -11.07
C SER A 38 -4.42 -10.51 -12.40
N GLN A 39 -4.35 -9.75 -13.50
CA GLN A 39 -4.68 -10.22 -14.86
C GLN A 39 -3.48 -10.84 -15.59
N VAL A 40 -2.26 -10.64 -15.08
CA VAL A 40 -1.05 -11.15 -15.73
C VAL A 40 -0.95 -12.67 -15.56
N HIS A 41 -0.91 -13.37 -16.69
CA HIS A 41 -0.68 -14.82 -16.71
C HIS A 41 0.63 -15.17 -15.99
N LYS A 42 0.58 -16.16 -15.09
CA LYS A 42 1.65 -16.64 -14.17
C LYS A 42 1.77 -15.92 -12.81
N ILE A 43 1.05 -14.82 -12.59
CA ILE A 43 0.97 -14.22 -11.26
C ILE A 43 -0.19 -14.87 -10.50
N HIS A 44 0.12 -15.65 -9.46
CA HIS A 44 -0.89 -16.37 -8.67
C HIS A 44 -1.56 -15.50 -7.62
N THR A 45 -0.81 -14.60 -6.99
CA THR A 45 -1.31 -13.78 -5.88
C THR A 45 -0.56 -12.46 -5.88
N VAL A 46 -1.32 -11.37 -5.88
CA VAL A 46 -0.82 -10.02 -5.68
C VAL A 46 -1.23 -9.57 -4.29
N SER A 47 -0.32 -8.96 -3.56
CA SER A 47 -0.59 -8.43 -2.23
C SER A 47 0.13 -7.11 -2.09
N ILE A 48 -0.56 -6.06 -1.67
CA ILE A 48 0.01 -4.72 -1.59
C ILE A 48 -0.26 -4.15 -0.19
N GLY A 49 0.79 -3.63 0.44
CA GLY A 49 0.70 -2.95 1.72
C GLY A 49 1.12 -1.49 1.58
N VAL A 50 0.22 -0.57 1.90
CA VAL A 50 0.43 0.88 1.82
C VAL A 50 0.52 1.45 3.23
N ALA A 51 1.65 2.06 3.58
CA ALA A 51 1.82 2.68 4.89
C ALA A 51 2.38 4.08 4.74
N SER A 52 1.79 5.02 5.48
CA SER A 52 2.18 6.44 5.42
C SER A 52 2.81 6.89 6.72
N GLY A 53 3.90 7.65 6.62
CA GLY A 53 4.55 8.28 7.76
C GLY A 53 6.02 8.60 7.51
N THR A 54 6.69 9.08 8.56
CA THR A 54 8.09 9.49 8.47
C THR A 54 9.01 8.27 8.33
N VAL A 55 9.89 8.34 7.34
CA VAL A 55 10.92 7.35 7.04
C VAL A 55 12.25 8.06 6.79
N PHE A 56 13.36 7.38 7.06
CA PHE A 56 14.68 7.85 6.68
C PHE A 56 14.90 7.49 5.21
N CYS A 57 15.20 8.48 4.39
CA CYS A 57 15.56 8.28 2.99
C CYS A 57 16.96 8.85 2.77
N GLY A 58 17.88 8.04 2.24
CA GLY A 58 19.24 8.50 2.01
C GLY A 58 20.13 7.48 1.35
N ILE A 59 21.32 7.92 0.97
CA ILE A 59 22.37 7.06 0.44
C ILE A 59 23.00 6.31 1.61
N VAL A 60 22.94 4.98 1.56
CA VAL A 60 23.52 4.10 2.58
C VAL A 60 24.53 3.18 1.92
N GLY A 61 25.73 3.10 2.49
CA GLY A 61 26.78 2.20 2.04
C GLY A 61 28.16 2.84 2.05
N HIS A 62 29.08 2.19 1.36
CA HIS A 62 30.45 2.64 1.22
C HIS A 62 30.58 3.64 0.07
N SER A 63 31.63 4.48 0.07
CA SER A 63 31.84 5.50 -0.97
C SER A 63 31.81 4.92 -2.40
N VAL A 64 32.47 3.79 -2.63
CA VAL A 64 32.46 3.06 -3.92
C VAL A 64 31.25 2.14 -4.16
N ARG A 65 30.41 1.91 -3.15
CA ARG A 65 29.17 1.12 -3.30
C ARG A 65 28.14 1.56 -2.28
N HIS A 66 27.22 2.37 -2.74
CA HIS A 66 26.11 2.86 -1.93
C HIS A 66 24.82 2.78 -2.71
N GLU A 67 23.73 2.56 -1.99
CA GLU A 67 22.40 2.41 -2.57
C GLU A 67 21.46 3.41 -1.91
N TYR A 68 20.54 3.94 -2.71
CA TYR A 68 19.48 4.77 -2.14
C TYR A 68 18.53 3.89 -1.36
N THR A 69 18.49 4.09 -0.05
CA THR A 69 17.75 3.22 0.87
C THR A 69 16.70 4.02 1.62
N VAL A 70 15.53 3.41 1.78
CA VAL A 70 14.46 3.91 2.64
C VAL A 70 14.32 2.99 3.85
N ILE A 71 14.47 3.53 5.05
CA ILE A 71 14.48 2.79 6.31
C ILE A 71 13.46 3.42 7.26
N GLY A 72 12.57 2.59 7.81
CA GLY A 72 11.65 3.05 8.85
C GLY A 72 10.63 2.00 9.27
N GLN A 73 9.97 2.27 10.39
CA GLN A 73 8.93 1.38 10.91
C GLN A 73 7.78 1.20 9.90
N LYS A 74 7.41 2.24 9.16
CA LYS A 74 6.35 2.20 8.16
C LYS A 74 6.68 1.28 6.97
N VAL A 75 7.94 1.26 6.53
CA VAL A 75 8.42 0.32 5.50
C VAL A 75 8.27 -1.12 5.97
N ASN A 76 8.65 -1.39 7.23
CA ASN A 76 8.50 -2.71 7.83
C ASN A 76 7.03 -3.11 7.97
N ILE A 77 6.15 -2.20 8.38
CA ILE A 77 4.70 -2.46 8.47
C ILE A 77 4.15 -2.82 7.10
N ALA A 78 4.41 -2.02 6.06
CA ALA A 78 3.97 -2.29 4.68
C ALA A 78 4.40 -3.69 4.19
N ALA A 79 5.67 -4.02 4.39
CA ALA A 79 6.22 -5.32 4.02
C ALA A 79 5.57 -6.50 4.79
N ARG A 80 5.19 -6.27 6.05
CA ARG A 80 4.47 -7.28 6.84
C ARG A 80 3.01 -7.38 6.44
N MET A 81 2.33 -6.27 6.17
CA MET A 81 0.92 -6.28 5.74
C MET A 81 0.74 -7.10 4.46
N MET A 82 1.58 -6.90 3.44
CA MET A 82 1.49 -7.68 2.19
C MET A 82 1.73 -9.20 2.40
N THR A 83 2.42 -9.59 3.48
CA THR A 83 2.70 -11.00 3.80
C THR A 83 1.59 -11.63 4.64
N TYR A 84 1.05 -10.89 5.61
CA TYR A 84 0.05 -11.39 6.56
C TYR A 84 -1.40 -11.27 6.05
N TYR A 85 -1.62 -10.39 5.06
CA TYR A 85 -2.89 -10.19 4.37
C TYR A 85 -2.68 -10.43 2.86
N PRO A 86 -2.56 -11.70 2.44
CA PRO A 86 -2.31 -12.02 1.04
C PRO A 86 -3.56 -11.79 0.18
N GLY A 87 -3.36 -11.43 -1.10
CA GLY A 87 -4.44 -11.36 -2.09
C GLY A 87 -5.30 -10.09 -2.00
N VAL A 88 -4.84 -9.07 -1.27
CA VAL A 88 -5.60 -7.83 -1.04
C VAL A 88 -4.69 -6.61 -1.02
N VAL A 89 -5.27 -5.44 -1.27
CA VAL A 89 -4.63 -4.13 -1.01
C VAL A 89 -4.94 -3.73 0.43
N THR A 90 -3.92 -3.51 1.24
CA THR A 90 -4.03 -3.13 2.64
C THR A 90 -3.40 -1.78 2.90
N CYS A 91 -3.96 -1.02 3.83
CA CYS A 91 -3.41 0.25 4.26
C CYS A 91 -3.45 0.43 5.79
N ASP A 92 -2.53 1.25 6.30
CA ASP A 92 -2.52 1.63 7.72
C ASP A 92 -3.52 2.75 8.03
N SER A 93 -3.74 3.00 9.31
CA SER A 93 -4.65 4.06 9.80
C SER A 93 -4.25 5.46 9.35
N VAL A 94 -2.95 5.73 9.17
CA VAL A 94 -2.47 7.03 8.68
C VAL A 94 -2.88 7.23 7.23
N THR A 95 -2.72 6.21 6.39
CA THR A 95 -3.14 6.25 4.98
C THR A 95 -4.65 6.33 4.87
N TYR A 96 -5.39 5.56 5.67
CA TYR A 96 -6.86 5.63 5.71
C TYR A 96 -7.35 7.05 6.02
N ASN A 97 -6.90 7.63 7.15
CA ASN A 97 -7.31 8.97 7.56
C ASN A 97 -6.81 10.06 6.61
N GLY A 98 -5.61 9.91 6.04
CA GLY A 98 -5.01 10.89 5.15
C GLY A 98 -5.60 10.90 3.74
N SER A 99 -6.29 9.83 3.34
CA SER A 99 -6.89 9.72 2.01
C SER A 99 -8.14 10.59 1.83
N ASN A 100 -8.83 10.96 2.92
CA ASN A 100 -10.14 11.62 2.91
C ASN A 100 -11.19 10.93 2.01
N LEU A 101 -10.99 9.65 1.71
CA LEU A 101 -11.90 8.87 0.90
C LEU A 101 -13.07 8.38 1.76
N PRO A 102 -14.26 8.18 1.14
CA PRO A 102 -15.40 7.64 1.86
C PRO A 102 -15.11 6.29 2.55
N PRO A 103 -15.62 6.06 3.78
CA PRO A 103 -15.34 4.84 4.53
C PRO A 103 -15.75 3.54 3.83
N TYR A 104 -16.73 3.58 2.92
CA TYR A 104 -17.21 2.40 2.19
C TYR A 104 -16.17 1.81 1.23
N PHE A 105 -15.13 2.57 0.86
CA PHE A 105 -14.00 2.06 0.08
C PHE A 105 -13.05 1.19 0.91
N PHE A 106 -13.23 1.18 2.23
CA PHE A 106 -12.37 0.47 3.16
C PHE A 106 -13.15 -0.55 3.97
N LYS A 107 -12.47 -1.66 4.28
CA LYS A 107 -12.96 -2.67 5.20
C LYS A 107 -11.92 -2.87 6.29
N GLU A 108 -12.28 -2.62 7.54
CA GLU A 108 -11.38 -2.90 8.66
C GLU A 108 -11.08 -4.41 8.73
N LEU A 109 -9.79 -4.74 8.83
CA LEU A 109 -9.32 -6.11 8.91
C LEU A 109 -9.01 -6.52 10.35
N PRO A 110 -9.16 -7.81 10.69
CA PRO A 110 -8.81 -8.30 12.01
C PRO A 110 -7.30 -8.10 12.25
N LYS A 111 -6.97 -7.56 13.43
CA LYS A 111 -5.58 -7.33 13.83
C LYS A 111 -4.82 -8.65 13.90
N LYS A 112 -3.68 -8.72 13.21
CA LYS A 112 -2.75 -9.85 13.28
C LYS A 112 -1.44 -9.40 13.93
N VAL A 113 -0.91 -10.24 14.81
CA VAL A 113 0.42 -10.02 15.38
C VAL A 113 1.46 -10.30 14.31
N MET A 114 2.16 -9.25 13.88
CA MET A 114 3.17 -9.30 12.82
C MET A 114 4.58 -9.29 13.43
N LYS A 115 5.43 -10.23 13.02
CA LYS A 115 6.80 -10.33 13.55
C LYS A 115 7.60 -9.04 13.27
N GLY A 116 8.13 -8.43 14.33
CA GLY A 116 8.94 -7.21 14.25
C GLY A 116 8.13 -5.91 14.14
N VAL A 117 6.81 -5.97 14.38
CA VAL A 117 5.93 -4.79 14.47
C VAL A 117 5.29 -4.80 15.85
N ALA A 118 5.61 -3.80 16.69
CA ALA A 118 5.11 -3.73 18.06
C ALA A 118 3.66 -3.27 18.13
N ASP A 119 3.30 -2.21 17.39
CA ASP A 119 1.93 -1.75 17.23
C ASP A 119 1.73 -1.27 15.78
N ALA A 120 0.89 -2.00 15.05
CA ALA A 120 0.52 -1.66 13.68
C ALA A 120 -0.70 -0.73 13.62
N GLY A 121 -1.43 -0.59 14.74
CA GLY A 121 -2.76 -0.01 14.74
C GLY A 121 -3.80 -0.85 13.96
N PRO A 122 -4.97 -0.27 13.68
CA PRO A 122 -5.94 -0.84 12.75
C PRO A 122 -5.37 -0.91 11.33
N VAL A 123 -5.64 -2.02 10.64
CA VAL A 123 -5.30 -2.23 9.23
C VAL A 123 -6.60 -2.30 8.44
N TYR A 124 -6.64 -1.62 7.31
CA TYR A 124 -7.81 -1.56 6.44
C TYR A 124 -7.50 -2.23 5.11
N GLN A 125 -8.46 -2.94 4.56
CA GLN A 125 -8.45 -3.40 3.17
C GLN A 125 -9.05 -2.31 2.29
N CYS A 126 -8.38 -1.93 1.22
CA CYS A 126 -8.97 -1.11 0.17
C CYS A 126 -9.73 -2.02 -0.81
N LEU A 127 -11.03 -1.78 -0.98
CA LEU A 127 -11.92 -2.61 -1.81
C LEU A 127 -11.92 -2.20 -3.30
N GLY A 128 -11.25 -1.11 -3.64
CA GLY A 128 -11.13 -0.58 -5.01
C GLY A 128 -11.64 0.86 -5.09
N LEU A 129 -10.95 1.71 -5.85
CA LEU A 129 -11.27 3.14 -6.00
C LEU A 129 -11.99 3.46 -7.30
N HIS A 130 -12.43 2.43 -8.02
CA HIS A 130 -13.20 2.62 -9.23
C HIS A 130 -14.65 2.98 -8.94
N GLU A 131 -14.96 4.26 -9.09
CA GLU A 131 -16.30 4.77 -9.37
C GLU A 131 -16.75 4.36 -10.79
N LYS A 132 -16.72 3.05 -11.09
CA LYS A 132 -17.22 2.47 -12.36
C LYS A 132 -18.43 1.56 -12.15
N VAL A 133 -19.27 1.76 -11.12
CA VAL A 133 -20.64 1.23 -11.08
C VAL A 133 -21.60 2.13 -10.27
N ALA A 134 -21.63 3.44 -10.53
CA ALA A 134 -22.71 4.31 -10.05
C ALA A 134 -23.51 4.99 -11.18
N GLN A 135 -23.16 4.75 -12.45
CA GLN A 135 -23.83 5.38 -13.60
C GLN A 135 -24.71 4.43 -14.45
N HIS A 136 -24.88 3.15 -14.08
CA HIS A 136 -25.75 2.22 -14.83
C HIS A 136 -27.01 1.74 -14.10
N CYS A 137 -27.24 2.14 -12.83
CA CYS A 137 -28.49 1.83 -12.11
C CYS A 137 -29.45 3.03 -11.97
N ALA A 138 -29.18 4.17 -12.62
CA ALA A 138 -30.05 5.35 -12.55
C ALA A 138 -31.14 5.42 -13.65
N TRP A 139 -31.31 4.38 -14.48
CA TRP A 139 -32.27 4.35 -15.60
C TRP A 139 -33.29 3.20 -15.58
N CYS A 140 -33.49 2.55 -14.44
CA CYS A 140 -34.63 1.66 -14.22
C CYS A 140 -35.52 2.21 -13.10
N ALA A 141 -36.28 3.25 -13.41
CA ALA A 141 -37.49 3.66 -12.70
C ALA A 141 -38.59 3.89 -13.73
#